data_AF-A0A524CXI6-F1
#
_entry.id   AF-A0A524CXI6-F1
#
_cell.length_a   1.000
_cell.length_b   1.000
_cell.length_c   1.000
_cell.angle_alpha   90.00
_cell.angle_beta   90.00
_cell.angle_gamma   90.00
#
_symmetry.space_group_name_H-M   'P 1'
#
loop_
_entity.id
_entity.type
_entity.pdbx_description
1 polymer ?
#
loop_
_entity_poly.entity_id
_entity_poly.type
_entity_poly.pdbx_seq_one_letter_code
_entity_poly.pdbx_strand_id
1 'polypeptide(L)'
;MKKDEITGILVVKSMGKGSRSEGPEYWIQPLDDYKERWEEILVRKQTKMWQEDPNLHGFVGKKVIIRGEVIETKNTITIDYITVKALND
;
A
#
# COMPACT_ATOMS: atom_id res chain seq x y z
N MET A 1 -7.35 17.98 4.87
CA MET A 1 -7.00 16.61 4.44
C MET A 1 -6.20 15.97 5.55
N LYS A 2 -6.65 14.82 6.08
CA LYS A 2 -5.82 14.03 7.00
C LYS A 2 -4.71 13.43 6.16
N LYS A 3 -3.46 13.83 6.40
CA LYS A 3 -2.32 13.39 5.59
C LYS A 3 -1.87 11.96 5.95
N ASP A 4 -2.57 11.31 6.87
CA ASP A 4 -2.13 10.09 7.54
C ASP A 4 -3.09 8.91 7.27
N GLU A 5 -4.02 9.06 6.32
CA GLU A 5 -5.04 8.07 6.00
C GLU A 5 -5.29 8.05 4.49
N ILE A 6 -5.24 6.86 3.90
CA ILE A 6 -5.52 6.63 2.48
C ILE A 6 -6.58 5.55 2.37
N THR A 7 -7.63 5.82 1.61
CA THR A 7 -8.67 4.86 1.28
C THR A 7 -8.51 4.37 -0.15
N GLY A 8 -8.57 3.06 -0.37
CA GLY A 8 -8.32 2.51 -1.70
C GLY A 8 -8.46 1.00 -1.80
N ILE A 9 -8.08 0.46 -2.94
CA ILE A 9 -8.01 -0.99 -3.17
C ILE A 9 -6.57 -1.43 -3.00
N LEU A 10 -6.32 -2.39 -2.11
CA LEU A 10 -4.97 -2.94 -1.94
C LEU A 10 -4.67 -3.96 -3.05
N VAL A 11 -3.55 -3.78 -3.72
CA VAL A 11 -3.05 -4.68 -4.76
C VAL A 11 -1.64 -5.15 -4.40
N VAL A 12 -1.26 -6.32 -4.90
CA VAL A 12 0.07 -6.89 -4.72
C VAL A 12 0.73 -7.03 -6.09
N LYS A 13 2.00 -6.65 -6.17
CA LYS A 13 2.84 -6.80 -7.36
C LYS A 13 4.09 -7.59 -6.99
N SER A 14 4.47 -8.53 -7.85
CA SER A 14 5.73 -9.27 -7.69
C SER A 14 6.87 -8.44 -8.26
N MET A 15 7.83 -8.08 -7.42
CA MET A 15 9.03 -7.34 -7.83
C MET A 15 10.26 -8.24 -7.79
N GLY A 16 11.24 -7.95 -8.65
CA GLY A 16 12.54 -8.63 -8.63
C GLY A 16 12.54 -10.08 -9.14
N LYS A 17 11.69 -10.41 -10.12
CA LYS A 17 11.56 -11.77 -10.68
C LYS A 17 12.94 -12.35 -11.05
N GLY A 18 13.32 -13.46 -10.44
CA GLY A 18 14.61 -14.14 -10.64
C GLY A 18 15.77 -13.66 -9.74
N SER A 19 15.50 -12.85 -8.71
CA SER A 19 16.52 -12.36 -7.77
C SER A 19 16.27 -12.81 -6.32
N ARG A 20 17.29 -12.74 -5.46
CA ARG A 20 17.15 -13.01 -4.01
C ARG A 20 16.24 -12.02 -3.28
N SER A 21 15.90 -10.91 -3.93
CA SER A 21 14.96 -9.91 -3.44
C SER A 21 13.57 -10.05 -4.05
N GLU A 22 13.31 -11.15 -4.79
CA GLU A 22 11.98 -11.45 -5.31
C GLU A 22 10.98 -11.52 -4.15
N GLY A 23 9.89 -10.76 -4.26
CA GLY A 23 8.85 -10.78 -3.26
C GLY A 23 7.68 -9.86 -3.53
N PRO A 24 6.66 -9.92 -2.65
CA PRO A 24 5.46 -9.13 -2.80
C PRO A 24 5.70 -7.69 -2.36
N GLU A 25 5.40 -6.75 -3.26
CA GLU A 25 5.21 -5.33 -2.95
C GLU A 25 3.72 -5.02 -2.92
N TYR A 26 3.33 -4.21 -1.94
CA TYR A 26 1.94 -3.83 -1.71
C TYR A 26 1.73 -2.40 -2.17
N TRP A 27 0.66 -2.19 -2.92
CA TRP A 27 0.30 -0.88 -3.46
C TRP A 27 -1.17 -0.64 -3.16
N ILE A 28 -1.55 0.59 -2.84
CA ILE A 28 -2.95 0.99 -2.70
C ILE A 28 -3.33 1.86 -3.88
N GLN A 29 -4.41 1.48 -4.56
CA GLN A 29 -5.05 2.31 -5.58
C GLN A 29 -6.03 3.25 -4.89
N PRO A 30 -5.69 4.53 -4.72
CA PRO A 30 -6.52 5.46 -3.97
C PRO A 30 -7.90 5.65 -4.61
N LEU A 31 -8.91 5.78 -3.77
CA LEU A 31 -10.30 6.09 -4.12
C LEU A 31 -10.75 7.44 -3.54
N ASP A 32 -9.89 8.06 -2.74
CA ASP A 32 -10.06 9.36 -2.10
C ASP A 32 -9.35 10.47 -2.90
N ASP A 33 -9.09 11.61 -2.24
CA ASP A 33 -8.43 12.79 -2.83
C ASP A 33 -7.03 12.48 -3.41
N TYR A 34 -6.41 11.36 -3.05
CA TYR A 34 -5.13 10.97 -3.63
C TYR A 34 -5.29 10.44 -5.07
N LYS A 35 -6.47 9.97 -5.47
CA LYS A 35 -6.74 9.46 -6.82
C LYS A 35 -6.55 10.50 -7.92
N GLU A 36 -6.77 11.76 -7.61
CA GLU A 36 -6.56 12.85 -8.57
C GLU A 36 -5.09 13.12 -8.86
N ARG A 37 -4.18 12.68 -7.98
CA ARG A 37 -2.74 12.96 -8.05
C ARG A 37 -1.90 11.71 -8.31
N TRP A 38 -2.36 10.55 -7.86
CA TRP A 38 -1.60 9.31 -7.87
C TRP A 38 -2.49 8.14 -8.29
N GLU A 39 -2.03 7.37 -9.29
CA GLU A 39 -2.74 6.16 -9.73
C GLU A 39 -2.61 5.01 -8.72
N GLU A 40 -1.46 4.94 -8.06
CA GLU A 40 -1.13 3.94 -7.04
C GLU A 40 -0.09 4.50 -6.06
N ILE A 41 -0.14 4.01 -4.83
CA ILE A 41 0.71 4.47 -3.73
C ILE A 41 1.39 3.27 -3.12
N LEU A 42 2.71 3.35 -2.97
CA LEU A 42 3.49 2.26 -2.39
C LEU A 42 3.15 2.12 -0.89
N VAL A 43 2.77 0.92 -0.47
CA VAL A 43 2.56 0.60 0.95
C VAL A 43 3.80 -0.10 1.46
N ARG A 44 4.58 0.57 2.32
CA ARG A 44 5.81 0.00 2.86
C ARG A 44 5.46 -1.12 3.85
N LYS A 45 5.71 -2.36 3.45
CA LYS A 45 5.54 -3.52 4.33
C LYS A 45 6.50 -3.50 5.53
N GLN A 46 6.10 -4.14 6.62
CA GLN A 46 6.91 -4.24 7.84
C GLN A 46 7.73 -5.55 7.89
N THR A 47 7.54 -6.44 6.91
CA THR A 47 8.26 -7.71 6.77
C THR A 47 9.44 -7.62 5.80
N LYS A 48 10.29 -8.66 5.78
CA LYS A 48 11.43 -8.74 4.85
C LYS A 48 10.95 -8.76 3.38
N MET A 49 11.82 -8.33 2.47
CA MET A 49 11.51 -8.16 1.03
C MET A 49 10.89 -9.38 0.36
N TRP A 50 11.33 -10.60 0.68
CA TRP A 50 10.78 -11.83 0.08
C TRP A 50 9.51 -12.35 0.78
N GLN A 51 9.19 -11.83 1.96
CA GLN A 51 8.11 -12.35 2.78
C GLN A 51 6.80 -11.61 2.50
N GLU A 52 5.69 -12.34 2.49
CA GLU A 52 4.35 -11.77 2.56
C GLU A 52 4.16 -11.05 3.90
N ASP A 53 3.46 -9.93 3.87
CA ASP A 53 3.10 -9.22 5.09
C ASP A 53 1.74 -9.77 5.54
N PRO A 54 1.67 -10.50 6.67
CA PRO A 54 0.44 -11.15 7.10
C PRO A 54 -0.69 -10.15 7.37
N ASN A 55 -0.35 -8.90 7.69
CA ASN A 55 -1.34 -7.86 7.95
C ASN A 55 -1.88 -7.23 6.68
N LEU A 56 -1.12 -7.24 5.57
CA LEU A 56 -1.56 -6.67 4.28
C LEU A 56 -2.11 -7.73 3.34
N HIS A 57 -1.49 -8.92 3.31
CA HIS A 57 -1.79 -9.96 2.33
C HIS A 57 -3.26 -10.42 2.38
N GLY A 58 -3.82 -10.52 3.59
CA GLY A 58 -5.24 -10.88 3.78
C GLY A 58 -6.25 -9.84 3.25
N PHE A 59 -5.79 -8.64 2.90
CA PHE A 59 -6.61 -7.57 2.35
C PHE A 59 -6.38 -7.30 0.87
N VAL A 60 -5.52 -8.08 0.21
CA VAL A 60 -5.30 -7.96 -1.25
C VAL A 60 -6.62 -8.14 -1.99
N GLY A 61 -6.90 -7.25 -2.94
CA GLY A 61 -8.14 -7.19 -3.72
C GLY A 61 -9.32 -6.57 -2.98
N LYS A 62 -9.18 -6.18 -1.71
CA LYS A 62 -10.25 -5.57 -0.92
C LYS A 62 -10.12 -4.06 -0.87
N LYS A 63 -11.26 -3.37 -0.72
CA LYS A 63 -11.26 -1.97 -0.28
C LYS A 63 -10.78 -1.91 1.16
N VAL A 64 -9.79 -1.07 1.39
CA VAL A 64 -9.19 -0.87 2.71
C VAL A 64 -9.01 0.61 2.99
N ILE A 65 -8.88 0.88 4.28
CA ILE A 65 -8.36 2.13 4.79
C ILE A 65 -7.02 1.85 5.46
N ILE A 66 -5.98 2.52 4.98
CA ILE A 66 -4.62 2.43 5.51
C ILE A 66 -4.32 3.72 6.26
N ARG A 67 -3.88 3.59 7.51
CA ARG A 67 -3.40 4.69 8.34
C ARG A 67 -1.91 4.56 8.55
N GLY A 68 -1.19 5.66 8.42
CA GLY A 68 0.27 5.67 8.52
C GLY A 68 0.86 7.01 8.13
N GLU A 69 2.19 7.07 8.09
CA GLU A 69 2.91 8.26 7.65
C GLU A 69 2.96 8.29 6.12
N VAL A 70 2.39 9.32 5.50
CA VAL A 70 2.48 9.51 4.05
C VAL A 70 3.69 10.37 3.70
N ILE A 71 4.61 9.77 2.98
CA ILE A 71 5.84 10.39 2.46
C ILE A 71 5.59 10.68 0.97
N GLU A 72 5.13 11.89 0.68
CA GLU A 72 4.90 12.39 -0.68
C GLU A 72 6.08 13.26 -1.12
N THR A 73 6.71 12.89 -2.24
CA THR A 73 7.71 13.69 -2.94
C THR A 73 7.16 14.17 -4.28
N LYS A 74 7.93 14.96 -5.04
CA LYS A 74 7.51 15.44 -6.37
C LYS A 74 7.13 14.30 -7.34
N ASN A 75 7.75 13.13 -7.20
CA ASN A 75 7.65 12.05 -8.19
C ASN A 75 7.20 10.71 -7.59
N THR A 76 7.17 10.59 -6.27
CA THR A 76 6.82 9.34 -5.59
C THR A 76 5.95 9.61 -4.38
N ILE A 77 5.12 8.64 -4.03
CA ILE A 77 4.33 8.64 -2.81
C ILE A 77 4.42 7.27 -2.17
N THR A 78 4.66 7.25 -0.86
CA THR A 78 4.75 6.04 -0.06
C THR A 78 3.97 6.24 1.23
N ILE A 79 3.31 5.19 1.72
CA ILE A 79 2.72 5.17 3.05
C ILE A 79 3.42 4.13 3.91
N ASP A 80 4.02 4.59 5.00
CA ASP A 80 4.55 3.75 6.06
C ASP A 80 3.38 3.39 6.99
N TYR A 81 2.73 2.27 6.68
CA TYR A 81 1.48 1.91 7.35
C TYR A 81 1.69 1.51 8.82
N ILE A 82 0.75 1.93 9.65
CA ILE A 82 0.63 1.56 11.06
C ILE A 82 -0.57 0.63 11.23
N THR A 83 -1.67 0.86 10.50
CA THR A 83 -2.88 0.04 10.61
C THR A 83 -3.59 -0.05 9.27
N VAL A 84 -4.12 -1.23 8.97
CA VAL A 84 -4.99 -1.49 7.83
C VAL A 84 -6.31 -2.07 8.31
N LYS A 85 -7.43 -1.62 7.72
CA LYS A 85 -8.76 -2.17 7.98
C LYS A 85 -9.51 -2.35 6.67
N ALA A 86 -10.28 -3.43 6.56
CA ALA A 86 -11.24 -3.58 5.47
C ALA A 86 -12.36 -2.54 5.63
N LEU A 87 -12.69 -1.90 4.52
CA LEU A 87 -13.95 -1.18 4.39
C LEU A 87 -14.96 -2.18 3.84
N ASN A 88 -15.72 -2.81 4.74
CA ASN A 88 -16.89 -3.56 4.33
C ASN A 88 -17.98 -2.53 3.98
N ASP A 89 -18.46 -2.59 2.75
CA ASP A 89 -19.69 -1.93 2.30
C ASP A 89 -20.90 -2.62 2.93
#